data_AF-A0A9Q3D9B4-F1
#
_entry.id   AF-A0A9Q3D9B4-F1
#
_cell.length_a   1.000
_cell.length_b   1.000
_cell.length_c   1.000
_cell.angle_alpha   90.00
_cell.angle_beta   90.00
_cell.angle_gamma   90.00
#
_symmetry.space_group_name_H-M   'P 1'
#
loop_
_entity.id
_entity.type
_entity.pdbx_description
1 polymer ?
#
loop_
_entity_poly.entity_id
_entity_poly.type
_entity_poly.pdbx_seq_one_letter_code
_entity_poly.pdbx_strand_id
1 'polypeptide(L)'
;MRNIGHNEQVEVTTPVIITWHNGKSRMVGYFRALYTYTIPDRYPTPRIHETFTQSSQARFITAMDPLNVFHQNVLIDNAKKLLRIIVHYELYEYLRMPFGIKNAPSHHQRMMNTIFPEELSEGWLIIYINDIIVHSESWEKNLKRL
;
A
#
# COMPACT_ATOMS: atom_id res chain seq x y z
N MET A 1 1.72 15.87 3.27
CA MET A 1 3.17 16.15 3.10
C MET A 1 3.51 17.35 3.99
N ARG A 2 4.76 17.48 4.44
CA ARG A 2 5.24 18.65 5.19
C ARG A 2 6.25 19.40 4.32
N ASN A 3 6.16 20.73 4.27
CA ASN A 3 7.18 21.57 3.62
C ASN A 3 8.43 21.59 4.53
N ILE A 4 9.60 21.41 3.93
CA ILE A 4 10.87 21.34 4.65
C ILE A 4 11.43 22.75 4.84
N GLY A 5 11.74 23.12 6.09
CA GLY A 5 12.27 24.44 6.40
C GLY A 5 13.65 24.69 5.78
N HIS A 6 13.96 25.95 5.48
CA HIS A 6 15.20 26.37 4.84
C HIS A 6 16.47 26.00 5.63
N ASN A 7 16.34 25.81 6.94
CA ASN A 7 17.45 25.48 7.85
C ASN A 7 17.59 23.97 8.10
N GLU A 8 16.70 23.14 7.54
CA GLU A 8 16.78 21.69 7.72
C GLU A 8 17.79 21.08 6.74
N GLN A 9 18.69 20.24 7.25
CA GLN A 9 19.64 19.53 6.40
C GLN A 9 18.92 18.48 5.55
N VAL A 10 19.19 18.51 4.24
CA VAL A 10 18.62 17.58 3.26
C VAL A 10 19.73 16.86 2.52
N GLU A 11 19.88 15.57 2.79
CA GLU A 11 20.91 14.72 2.18
C GLU A 11 20.46 14.14 0.82
N VAL A 12 19.18 13.76 0.73
CA VAL A 12 18.62 13.08 -0.44
C VAL A 12 17.27 13.71 -0.79
N THR A 13 17.06 13.89 -2.10
CA THR A 13 15.77 14.31 -2.66
C THR A 13 15.47 13.49 -3.90
N THR A 14 14.18 13.34 -4.20
CA THR A 14 13.70 12.62 -5.38
C THR A 14 12.90 13.57 -6.26
N PRO A 15 13.14 13.62 -7.58
CA PRO A 15 12.32 14.45 -8.47
C PRO A 15 10.88 13.91 -8.55
N VAL A 16 9.93 14.79 -8.83
CA VAL A 16 8.55 14.40 -9.14
C VAL A 16 8.34 14.32 -10.65
N ILE A 17 7.49 13.39 -11.06
CA ILE A 17 6.94 13.32 -12.42
C ILE A 17 5.44 13.52 -12.37
N ILE A 18 4.89 14.13 -13.42
CA ILE A 18 3.45 14.25 -13.60
C ILE A 18 3.00 13.13 -14.53
N THR A 19 2.12 12.26 -14.03
CA THR A 19 1.49 11.22 -14.83
C THR A 19 0.05 11.62 -15.12
N TRP A 20 -0.47 11.21 -16.28
CA TRP A 20 -1.83 11.51 -16.70
C TRP A 20 -2.65 10.23 -16.76
N HIS A 21 -3.80 10.21 -16.09
CA HIS A 21 -4.66 9.03 -16.04
C HIS A 21 -6.12 9.44 -15.81
N ASN A 22 -7.04 8.88 -16.61
CA ASN A 22 -8.49 9.14 -16.54
C ASN A 22 -8.85 10.64 -16.46
N GLY A 23 -8.27 11.47 -17.33
CA GLY A 23 -8.59 12.89 -17.37
C GLY A 23 -7.96 13.75 -16.25
N LYS A 24 -7.13 13.15 -15.38
CA LYS A 24 -6.52 13.83 -14.23
C LYS A 24 -5.00 13.67 -14.23
N SER A 25 -4.30 14.76 -13.94
CA SER A 25 -2.86 14.73 -13.63
C SER A 25 -2.63 14.25 -12.20
N ARG A 26 -1.61 13.42 -12.01
CA ARG A 26 -1.18 12.92 -10.70
C ARG A 26 0.31 13.20 -10.53
N MET A 27 0.68 13.75 -9.38
CA MET A 27 2.08 13.92 -9.00
C MET A 27 2.60 12.61 -8.41
N VAL A 28 3.70 12.10 -8.95
CA VAL A 28 4.32 10.83 -8.50
C VAL A 28 5.80 11.07 -8.21
N GLY A 29 6.25 10.70 -7.02
CA GLY A 29 7.68 10.72 -6.68
C GLY A 29 8.44 9.66 -7.48
N TYR A 30 9.54 10.05 -8.13
CA TYR A 30 10.32 9.15 -8.99
C TYR A 30 11.36 8.35 -8.20
N PHE A 31 10.92 7.42 -7.34
CA PHE A 31 11.78 6.69 -6.40
C PHE A 31 12.65 5.58 -7.01
N ARG A 32 12.87 5.55 -8.32
CA ARG A 32 13.61 4.45 -8.98
C ARG A 32 15.05 4.35 -8.50
N ALA A 33 15.73 5.48 -8.27
CA ALA A 33 17.09 5.50 -7.71
C ALA A 33 17.13 4.89 -6.30
N LEU A 34 16.11 5.18 -5.47
CA LEU A 34 16.00 4.66 -4.11
C LEU A 34 15.88 3.13 -4.08
N TYR A 35 15.40 2.49 -5.15
CA TYR A 35 15.24 1.03 -5.20
C TYR A 35 16.56 0.26 -5.14
N THR A 36 17.65 0.86 -5.63
CA THR A 36 19.00 0.29 -5.60
C THR A 36 19.58 0.30 -4.19
N TYR A 37 19.26 1.32 -3.41
CA TYR A 37 19.72 1.48 -2.02
C TYR A 37 18.78 0.84 -0.99
N THR A 38 17.60 0.39 -1.43
CA THR A 38 16.60 -0.23 -0.54
C THR A 38 16.66 -1.75 -0.63
N ILE A 39 16.90 -2.37 0.53
CA ILE A 39 16.82 -3.82 0.70
C ILE A 39 15.38 -4.26 0.39
N PRO A 40 15.16 -5.19 -0.55
CA PRO A 40 13.83 -5.66 -0.91
C PRO A 40 13.17 -6.39 0.26
N ASP A 41 11.97 -5.95 0.66
CA ASP A 41 11.16 -6.68 1.63
C ASP A 41 10.38 -7.80 0.91
N ARG A 42 10.82 -9.05 1.12
CA ARG A 42 10.23 -10.25 0.53
C ARG A 42 9.17 -10.87 1.45
N TYR A 43 8.24 -10.06 1.91
CA TYR A 43 7.11 -10.56 2.69
C TYR A 43 6.25 -11.51 1.81
N PRO A 44 5.82 -12.68 2.33
CA PRO A 44 5.00 -13.61 1.57
C PRO A 44 3.67 -12.95 1.22
N THR A 45 3.42 -12.85 -0.08
CA THR A 45 2.12 -12.46 -0.62
C THR A 45 1.37 -13.72 -1.04
N PRO A 46 0.07 -13.83 -0.74
CA PRO A 46 -0.70 -15.00 -1.12
C PRO A 46 -0.69 -15.16 -2.65
N ARG A 47 -0.55 -16.40 -3.11
CA ARG A 47 -0.58 -16.71 -4.54
C ARG A 47 -2.03 -16.70 -5.01
N ILE A 48 -2.30 -15.94 -6.06
CA ILE A 48 -3.62 -15.78 -6.66
C ILE A 48 -4.34 -17.14 -6.88
N HIS A 49 -3.65 -18.18 -7.33
CA HIS A 49 -4.24 -19.51 -7.55
C HIS A 49 -4.69 -20.21 -6.25
N GLU A 50 -3.91 -20.10 -5.17
CA GLU A 50 -4.25 -20.70 -3.87
C GLU A 50 -5.47 -19.98 -3.29
N THR A 51 -5.51 -18.66 -3.46
CA THR A 51 -6.63 -17.79 -3.10
C THR A 51 -7.94 -18.17 -3.78
N PHE A 52 -7.94 -18.38 -5.10
CA PHE A 52 -9.15 -18.79 -5.84
C PHE A 52 -9.63 -20.19 -5.46
N THR A 53 -8.71 -21.10 -5.11
CA THR A 53 -9.08 -22.47 -4.71
C THR A 53 -9.87 -22.46 -3.40
N GLN A 54 -9.48 -21.59 -2.45
CA GLN A 54 -10.22 -21.41 -1.19
C GLN A 54 -11.63 -20.85 -1.39
N SER A 55 -11.84 -20.03 -2.42
CA SER A 55 -13.15 -19.48 -2.76
C SER A 55 -14.00 -20.37 -3.68
N SER A 56 -13.50 -21.54 -4.11
CA SER A 56 -14.21 -22.41 -5.07
C SER A 56 -15.55 -22.95 -4.55
N GLN A 57 -15.71 -23.03 -3.23
CA GLN A 57 -16.96 -23.45 -2.57
C GLN A 57 -17.85 -22.26 -2.17
N ALA A 58 -17.40 -21.02 -2.41
CA ALA A 58 -18.16 -19.84 -2.05
C ALA A 58 -19.36 -19.63 -3.00
N ARG A 59 -20.52 -19.33 -2.41
CA ARG A 59 -21.72 -18.91 -3.15
C ARG A 59 -21.84 -17.39 -3.23
N PHE A 60 -21.24 -16.67 -2.29
CA PHE A 60 -21.23 -15.22 -2.21
C PHE A 60 -19.81 -14.73 -2.02
N ILE A 61 -19.40 -13.76 -2.83
CA ILE A 61 -18.07 -13.13 -2.79
C ILE A 61 -18.30 -11.62 -2.79
N THR A 62 -17.73 -10.94 -1.79
CA THR A 62 -17.71 -9.49 -1.68
C THR A 62 -16.27 -9.03 -1.83
N ALA A 63 -16.00 -8.21 -2.84
CA ALA A 63 -14.69 -7.60 -3.07
C ALA A 63 -14.74 -6.12 -2.67
N MET A 64 -13.79 -5.69 -1.86
CA MET A 64 -13.65 -4.31 -1.38
C MET A 64 -12.29 -3.75 -1.83
N ASP A 65 -12.32 -2.53 -2.38
CA ASP A 65 -11.14 -1.76 -2.75
C ASP A 65 -10.99 -0.56 -1.78
N PRO A 66 -10.07 -0.61 -0.82
CA PRO A 66 -9.81 0.46 0.12
C PRO A 66 -9.16 1.66 -0.57
N LEU A 67 -9.83 2.82 -0.46
CA LEU A 67 -9.33 4.08 -1.00
C LEU A 67 -8.00 4.48 -0.35
N ASN A 68 -7.03 4.82 -1.20
CA ASN A 68 -5.74 5.39 -0.80
C ASN A 68 -4.98 4.55 0.25
N VAL A 69 -5.11 3.24 0.15
CA VAL A 69 -4.61 2.24 1.10
C VAL A 69 -3.17 2.46 1.57
N PHE A 70 -2.22 2.79 0.68
CA PHE A 70 -0.84 3.07 1.11
C PHE A 70 -0.73 4.37 1.90
N HIS A 71 -1.47 5.42 1.53
CA HIS A 71 -1.46 6.70 2.24
C HIS A 71 -2.05 6.64 3.65
N GLN A 72 -2.61 5.50 4.05
CA GLN A 72 -3.02 5.26 5.43
C GLN A 72 -1.80 4.91 6.32
N ASN A 73 -0.71 4.39 5.76
CA ASN A 73 0.47 3.96 6.53
C ASN A 73 1.33 5.16 6.97
N VAL A 74 1.60 5.28 8.27
CA VAL A 74 2.53 6.29 8.84
C VAL A 74 3.96 5.90 8.51
N LEU A 75 4.76 6.86 8.04
CA LEU A 75 6.19 6.65 7.86
C LEU A 75 6.95 6.90 9.16
N ILE A 76 7.97 6.10 9.42
CA ILE A 76 8.99 6.37 10.45
C ILE A 76 9.91 7.50 9.99
N ASP A 77 10.51 8.23 10.92
CA ASP A 77 11.29 9.45 10.60
C ASP A 77 12.45 9.20 9.64
N ASN A 78 13.14 8.06 9.76
CA ASN A 78 14.20 7.69 8.84
C ASN A 78 13.68 7.48 7.40
N ALA A 79 12.50 6.88 7.25
CA ALA A 79 11.87 6.69 5.94
C ALA A 79 11.38 8.03 5.37
N LYS A 80 10.85 8.94 6.21
CA LYS A 80 10.43 10.29 5.76
C LYS A 80 11.60 11.04 5.10
N LYS A 81 12.81 10.96 5.68
CA LYS A 81 14.02 11.59 5.15
C LYS A 81 14.44 11.05 3.78
N LEU A 82 14.29 9.74 3.55
CA LEU A 82 14.61 9.11 2.26
C LEU A 82 13.55 9.36 1.18
N LEU A 83 12.32 9.66 1.61
CA LEU A 83 11.18 9.89 0.73
C LEU A 83 10.93 11.39 0.49
N ARG A 84 11.93 12.24 0.68
CA ARG A 84 11.80 13.67 0.37
C ARG A 84 11.73 13.88 -1.14
N ILE A 85 10.85 14.77 -1.56
CA ILE A 85 10.67 15.14 -2.96
C ILE A 85 11.01 16.62 -3.18
N ILE A 86 11.51 16.91 -4.38
CA ILE A 86 11.72 18.26 -4.86
C ILE A 86 10.66 18.60 -5.90
N VAL A 87 9.96 19.69 -5.67
CA VAL A 87 9.04 20.34 -6.61
C VAL A 87 9.59 21.73 -6.94
N HIS A 88 8.87 22.54 -7.72
CA HIS A 88 9.36 23.85 -8.18
C HIS A 88 9.87 24.73 -7.02
N TYR A 89 11.21 24.83 -6.90
CA TYR A 89 11.94 25.54 -5.84
C TYR A 89 11.60 25.18 -4.38
N GLU A 90 10.88 24.08 -4.15
CA GLU A 90 10.43 23.69 -2.81
C GLU A 90 10.68 22.22 -2.52
N LEU A 91 10.88 21.91 -1.25
CA LEU A 91 11.14 20.57 -0.75
C LEU A 91 10.01 20.12 0.16
N TYR A 92 9.55 18.90 -0.07
CA TYR A 92 8.48 18.29 0.72
C TYR A 92 8.88 16.91 1.23
N GLU A 93 8.41 16.56 2.42
CA GLU A 93 8.51 15.21 2.95
C GLU A 93 7.13 14.53 3.02
N TYR A 94 7.10 13.26 2.66
CA TYR A 94 5.94 12.42 2.87
C TYR A 94 5.84 12.05 4.35
N LEU A 95 4.64 12.25 4.93
CA LEU A 95 4.31 11.80 6.29
C LEU A 95 3.67 10.40 6.30
N ARG A 96 3.08 10.05 5.16
CA ARG A 96 2.40 8.78 4.89
C ARG A 96 3.01 8.16 3.66
N MET A 97 2.96 6.84 3.56
CA MET A 97 3.61 6.10 2.49
C MET A 97 3.14 6.58 1.10
N PRO A 98 4.05 7.02 0.21
CA PRO A 98 3.70 7.40 -1.15
C PRO A 98 3.58 6.17 -2.05
N PHE A 99 2.88 6.35 -3.17
CA PHE A 99 2.91 5.37 -4.26
C PHE A 99 4.30 5.28 -4.89
N GLY A 100 4.64 4.12 -5.44
CA GLY A 100 5.87 3.93 -6.22
C GLY A 100 7.12 3.71 -5.38
N ILE A 101 6.99 3.30 -4.12
CA ILE A 101 8.12 2.79 -3.32
C ILE A 101 8.16 1.27 -3.35
N LYS A 102 9.37 0.70 -3.38
CA LYS A 102 9.61 -0.74 -3.60
C LYS A 102 8.91 -1.65 -2.60
N ASN A 103 8.93 -1.28 -1.33
CA ASN A 103 8.47 -2.12 -0.23
C ASN A 103 7.04 -1.80 0.23
N ALA A 104 6.33 -0.89 -0.45
CA ALA A 104 4.95 -0.52 -0.06
C ALA A 104 3.98 -1.71 -0.03
N PRO A 105 3.92 -2.56 -1.08
CA PRO A 105 3.01 -3.71 -1.08
C PRO A 105 3.30 -4.69 0.06
N SER A 106 4.56 -5.05 0.26
CA SER A 106 4.99 -5.98 1.32
C SER A 106 4.67 -5.47 2.72
N HIS A 107 4.91 -4.18 2.96
CA HIS A 107 4.58 -3.56 4.25
C HIS A 107 3.07 -3.54 4.48
N HIS A 108 2.30 -3.17 3.46
CA HIS A 108 0.85 -3.11 3.57
C HIS A 108 0.24 -4.51 3.79
N GLN A 109 0.69 -5.53 3.04
CA GLN A 109 0.27 -6.92 3.25
C GLN A 109 0.56 -7.38 4.70
N ARG A 110 1.75 -7.09 5.21
CA ARG A 110 2.13 -7.45 6.59
C ARG A 110 1.23 -6.77 7.62
N MET A 111 0.91 -5.49 7.41
CA MET A 111 0.00 -4.75 8.28
C MET A 111 -1.38 -5.40 8.27
N MET A 112 -1.95 -5.66 7.09
CA MET A 112 -3.27 -6.29 6.97
C MET A 112 -3.31 -7.68 7.61
N ASN A 113 -2.26 -8.49 7.43
CA ASN A 113 -2.14 -9.79 8.08
C ASN A 113 -2.08 -9.70 9.61
N THR A 114 -1.59 -8.58 10.15
CA THR A 114 -1.54 -8.34 11.60
C THR A 114 -2.88 -7.84 12.14
N ILE A 115 -3.68 -7.15 11.30
CA ILE A 115 -5.00 -6.62 11.67
C ILE A 115 -6.06 -7.72 11.62
N PHE A 116 -6.00 -8.63 10.64
CA PHE A 116 -6.99 -9.69 10.42
C PHE A 116 -6.45 -11.12 10.58
N PRO A 117 -5.72 -11.44 11.68
CA PRO A 117 -5.08 -12.74 11.81
C PRO A 117 -6.10 -13.89 11.93
N GLU A 118 -7.24 -13.64 12.58
CA GLU A 118 -8.26 -14.65 12.83
C GLU A 118 -9.02 -14.98 11.55
N GLU A 119 -9.45 -13.97 10.81
CA GLU A 119 -10.25 -14.10 9.59
C GLU A 119 -9.46 -14.74 8.44
N LEU A 120 -8.15 -14.43 8.37
CA LEU A 120 -7.22 -15.09 7.45
C LEU A 120 -7.01 -16.56 7.85
N SER A 121 -6.91 -16.86 9.14
CA SER A 121 -6.75 -18.23 9.66
C SER A 121 -8.01 -19.07 9.42
N GLU A 122 -9.19 -18.49 9.59
CA GLU A 122 -10.46 -19.15 9.26
C GLU A 122 -10.70 -19.30 7.75
N GLY A 123 -9.89 -18.62 6.93
CA GLY A 123 -9.83 -18.80 5.48
C GLY A 123 -11.00 -18.20 4.70
N TRP A 124 -11.88 -17.43 5.34
CA TRP A 124 -13.00 -16.76 4.65
C TRP A 124 -12.69 -15.33 4.23
N LEU A 125 -11.65 -14.72 4.81
CA LEU A 125 -11.08 -13.46 4.38
C LEU A 125 -9.82 -13.73 3.57
N ILE A 126 -9.69 -13.04 2.47
CA ILE A 126 -8.55 -13.06 1.58
C ILE A 126 -8.09 -11.61 1.43
N ILE A 127 -6.78 -11.38 1.58
CA ILE A 127 -6.20 -10.06 1.39
C ILE A 127 -5.05 -10.19 0.41
N TYR A 128 -5.17 -9.53 -0.75
CA TYR A 128 -4.15 -9.51 -1.79
C TYR A 128 -3.71 -8.07 -2.06
N ILE A 129 -2.60 -7.67 -1.44
CA ILE A 129 -2.09 -6.29 -1.47
C ILE A 129 -3.21 -5.31 -1.08
N ASN A 130 -3.92 -4.74 -2.03
CA ASN A 130 -4.99 -3.77 -1.77
C ASN A 130 -6.38 -4.41 -1.80
N ASP A 131 -6.55 -5.58 -2.42
CA ASP A 131 -7.87 -6.19 -2.58
C ASP A 131 -8.24 -6.98 -1.33
N ILE A 132 -9.41 -6.67 -0.75
CA ILE A 132 -9.99 -7.43 0.36
C ILE A 132 -11.18 -8.21 -0.18
N ILE A 133 -11.12 -9.53 -0.07
CA ILE A 133 -12.12 -10.45 -0.60
C ILE A 133 -12.70 -11.26 0.55
N VAL A 134 -14.01 -11.13 0.76
CA VAL A 134 -14.77 -11.89 1.75
C VAL A 134 -15.63 -12.89 1.01
N HIS A 135 -15.59 -14.16 1.40
CA HIS A 135 -16.40 -15.20 0.75
C HIS A 135 -17.20 -16.04 1.74
N SER A 136 -18.35 -16.56 1.32
CA SER A 136 -19.24 -17.39 2.15
C SER A 136 -20.18 -18.28 1.33
N GLU A 137 -20.79 -19.26 2.02
CA GLU A 137 -21.76 -20.21 1.44
C GLU A 137 -23.21 -19.71 1.48
N SER A 138 -23.53 -18.75 2.36
CA SER A 138 -24.87 -18.15 2.48
C SER A 138 -24.77 -16.63 2.53
N TRP A 139 -25.86 -15.97 2.16
CA TRP A 139 -25.99 -14.51 2.18
C TRP A 139 -25.91 -13.95 3.59
N GLU A 140 -26.61 -14.59 4.54
CA GLU A 140 -26.65 -14.20 5.95
C GLU A 140 -25.26 -14.30 6.59
N LYS A 141 -24.50 -15.34 6.22
CA LYS A 141 -23.11 -15.50 6.67
C LYS A 141 -22.19 -14.45 6.03
N ASN A 142 -22.44 -14.06 4.78
CA ASN A 142 -21.68 -13.00 4.13
C ASN A 142 -21.87 -11.67 4.87
N LEU A 143 -23.13 -11.30 5.13
CA LEU A 143 -23.47 -10.06 5.82
C LEU A 143 -22.93 -9.98 7.25
N LYS A 144 -22.79 -11.11 7.96
CA LYS A 144 -22.17 -11.13 9.30
C LYS A 144 -20.65 -10.98 9.27
N ARG A 145 -20.01 -11.24 8.12
CA ARG A 145 -18.56 -11.16 7.90
C ARG A 145 -18.13 -9.79 7.37
N LEU A 146 -19.08 -8.94 7.01
CA LEU A 146 -18.90 -7.55 6.58
C LEU A 146 -19.11 -6.61 7.76
#